data_AF-A0A6N3I4T7-F1
#
_entry.id   AF-A0A6N3I4T7-F1
#
_cell.length_a   1.000
_cell.length_b   1.000
_cell.length_c   1.000
_cell.angle_alpha   90.00
_cell.angle_beta   90.00
_cell.angle_gamma   90.00
#
_symmetry.space_group_name_H-M   'P 1'
#
loop_
_entity.id
_entity.type
_entity.pdbx_description
1 polymer ?
#
loop_
_entity_poly.entity_id
_entity_poly.type
_entity_poly.pdbx_seq_one_letter_code
_entity_poly.pdbx_strand_id
1 'polypeptide(L)'
;MDKKTKILGIAPYEGMKALMMRLAGQRDDIDLTVYVGDLEAGAEIASRHTFQDYDVILSRGGTAEMISSISPIPVVEIQLSVYDILRAIKLAENNNDRYAIVGFPGITKNARFLCDLLQYTIDIYTIHNPEEVQDTLTRLTTAGYRMVLCDVVTNSHAQRLGMRSILFTSGSESIEAAFDQAVKTAGTYQALISKAEFFRTLLEDYPYYVFVYSEKEELIYTSKEHNFSPAVMTAMKNYVSEILSENSKKFYRDEGDLLVAIKGVRKLIYKQTYVVYYVNTRKVPLSLIKNGVRYIDRSQALEQFYSSFYGLTNPSGTYTPSLEQMNQTGAPVMILGEDGTGKEEMAAFIYSQSKFQNKPMAIIDCSRITDKSWQFLTGHTNSPFSDTDTTIYIRELEFLSDQQFKELFSIIRDLNLHRQNHMIFSCTTREGEELNQNSQLLMNHFNCLSFTLRPLRANKDEIPDLANLYISNLNMQLAREIVGLEPEAVSLLKEYGWPGNYNQFKRIMTELFAITDTSYIRAASVSRLLLREQPTILSGDGIPLDLNRTLEEINLDIVRHVLSEEKGNQSQAAKRLGISRTTLWRMLQNIV
;
A
#
# COMPACT_ATOMS: atom_id res chain seq x y z
N MET A 1 2.66 -34.05 34.16
CA MET A 1 1.71 -33.64 35.23
C MET A 1 0.71 -32.74 34.55
N ASP A 2 -0.50 -33.26 34.31
CA ASP A 2 -1.55 -32.46 33.68
C ASP A 2 -1.91 -31.29 34.60
N LYS A 3 -1.91 -30.09 34.03
CA LYS A 3 -2.20 -28.85 34.75
C LYS A 3 -3.69 -28.88 35.12
N LYS A 4 -3.99 -28.89 36.42
CA LYS A 4 -5.37 -28.80 36.92
C LYS A 4 -6.04 -27.52 36.41
N THR A 5 -7.32 -27.59 36.07
CA THR A 5 -8.11 -26.41 35.71
C THR A 5 -8.37 -25.57 36.94
N LYS A 6 -7.95 -24.30 36.93
CA LYS A 6 -8.20 -23.35 38.02
C LYS A 6 -9.60 -22.77 37.91
N ILE A 7 -10.47 -23.08 38.87
CA ILE A 7 -11.85 -22.64 38.89
C ILE A 7 -12.07 -21.65 40.03
N LEU A 8 -12.67 -20.51 39.70
CA LEU A 8 -13.20 -19.58 40.69
C LEU A 8 -14.69 -19.87 40.92
N GLY A 9 -15.04 -20.45 42.06
CA GLY A 9 -16.41 -20.61 42.50
C GLY A 9 -16.93 -19.35 43.20
N ILE A 10 -18.08 -18.85 42.75
CA ILE A 10 -18.82 -17.77 43.43
C ILE A 10 -20.18 -18.33 43.80
N ALA A 11 -20.27 -18.78 45.06
CA ALA A 11 -21.46 -19.39 45.62
C ALA A 11 -22.40 -18.31 46.21
N PRO A 12 -23.69 -18.27 45.84
CA PRO A 12 -24.62 -17.30 46.42
C PRO A 12 -24.91 -17.50 47.92
N TYR A 13 -24.56 -18.65 48.50
CA TYR A 13 -24.78 -18.96 49.92
C TYR A 13 -23.76 -20.00 50.43
N GLU A 14 -23.50 -19.99 51.75
CA GLU A 14 -22.48 -20.81 52.40
C GLU A 14 -22.63 -22.33 52.17
N GLY A 15 -23.87 -22.83 52.18
CA GLY A 15 -24.14 -24.26 51.93
C GLY A 15 -23.64 -24.74 50.55
N MET A 16 -23.76 -23.90 49.52
CA MET A 16 -23.25 -24.23 48.19
C MET A 16 -21.72 -24.21 48.17
N LYS A 17 -21.09 -23.24 48.83
CA LYS A 17 -19.62 -23.20 48.96
C LYS A 17 -19.08 -24.49 49.61
N ALA A 18 -19.68 -24.91 50.72
CA ALA A 18 -19.28 -26.15 51.39
C ALA A 18 -19.44 -27.37 50.47
N LEU A 19 -20.54 -27.44 49.71
CA LEU A 19 -20.79 -28.53 48.78
C LEU A 19 -19.79 -28.55 47.61
N MET A 20 -19.52 -27.39 47.01
CA MET A 20 -18.53 -27.23 45.93
C MET A 20 -17.14 -27.65 46.39
N MET A 21 -16.68 -27.19 47.56
CA MET A 21 -15.37 -27.57 48.11
C MET A 21 -15.27 -29.07 48.37
N ARG A 22 -16.35 -29.68 48.92
CA ARG A 22 -16.38 -31.13 49.17
C ARG A 22 -16.29 -31.94 47.89
N LEU A 23 -17.04 -31.58 46.86
CA LEU A 23 -17.06 -32.29 45.57
C LEU A 23 -15.76 -32.08 44.79
N ALA A 24 -15.18 -30.87 44.82
CA ALA A 24 -13.89 -30.61 44.21
C ALA A 24 -12.76 -31.42 44.87
N GLY A 25 -12.82 -31.67 46.18
CA GLY A 25 -11.86 -32.53 46.87
C GLY A 25 -11.87 -34.00 46.42
N GLN A 26 -12.89 -34.43 45.67
CA GLN A 26 -12.99 -35.77 45.08
C GLN A 26 -12.44 -35.81 43.63
N ARG A 27 -11.96 -34.69 43.11
CA ARG A 27 -11.51 -34.53 41.73
C ARG A 27 -10.02 -34.16 41.66
N ASP A 28 -9.30 -34.86 40.79
CA ASP A 28 -7.88 -34.62 40.57
C ASP A 28 -7.59 -33.63 39.44
N ASP A 29 -8.59 -33.30 38.62
CA ASP A 29 -8.47 -32.45 37.43
C ASP A 29 -8.74 -30.96 37.69
N ILE A 30 -9.23 -30.60 38.88
CA ILE A 30 -9.68 -29.24 39.23
C ILE A 30 -8.90 -28.69 40.44
N ASP A 31 -8.60 -27.40 40.40
CA ASP A 31 -8.13 -26.58 41.52
C ASP A 31 -9.17 -25.48 41.79
N LEU A 32 -9.92 -25.59 42.89
CA LEU A 32 -11.09 -24.75 43.15
C LEU A 32 -10.86 -23.79 44.32
N THR A 33 -11.07 -22.50 44.06
CA THR A 33 -11.22 -21.47 45.11
C THR A 33 -12.66 -21.01 45.14
N VAL A 34 -13.31 -20.98 46.32
CA VAL A 34 -14.72 -20.57 46.43
C VAL A 34 -14.93 -19.40 47.39
N TYR A 35 -15.59 -18.35 46.90
CA TYR A 35 -16.10 -17.23 47.71
C TYR A 35 -17.62 -17.27 47.80
N VAL A 36 -18.16 -16.61 48.84
CA VAL A 36 -19.60 -16.38 48.96
C VAL A 36 -19.91 -14.96 48.55
N GLY A 37 -20.86 -14.81 47.63
CA GLY A 37 -21.34 -13.52 47.15
C GLY A 37 -22.49 -13.73 46.18
N ASP A 38 -23.61 -13.06 46.42
CA ASP A 38 -24.77 -13.02 45.55
C ASP A 38 -24.82 -11.71 44.76
N LEU A 39 -25.33 -11.79 43.52
CA LEU A 39 -25.54 -10.65 42.62
C LEU A 39 -24.32 -9.72 42.56
N GLU A 40 -24.46 -8.46 43.01
CA GLU A 40 -23.42 -7.44 42.94
C GLU A 40 -22.16 -7.83 43.73
N ALA A 41 -22.32 -8.47 44.90
CA ALA A 41 -21.18 -8.91 45.70
C ALA A 41 -20.36 -9.99 44.96
N GLY A 42 -21.05 -10.89 44.25
CA GLY A 42 -20.41 -11.89 43.39
C GLY A 42 -19.70 -11.26 42.19
N ALA A 43 -20.35 -10.31 41.53
CA ALA A 43 -19.79 -9.56 40.41
C ALA A 43 -18.54 -8.76 40.81
N GLU A 44 -18.55 -8.13 42.00
CA GLU A 44 -17.41 -7.39 42.54
C GLU A 44 -16.21 -8.32 42.75
N ILE A 45 -16.43 -9.51 43.34
CA ILE A 45 -15.37 -10.52 43.52
C ILE A 45 -14.79 -10.94 42.17
N ALA A 46 -15.66 -11.25 41.20
CA ALA A 46 -15.23 -11.68 39.87
C ALA A 46 -14.41 -10.63 39.11
N SER A 47 -14.76 -9.34 39.24
CA SER A 47 -14.10 -8.24 38.53
C SER A 47 -12.65 -7.99 38.98
N ARG A 48 -12.26 -8.50 40.16
CA ARG A 48 -10.89 -8.39 40.69
C ARG A 48 -9.93 -9.43 40.14
N HIS A 49 -10.41 -10.36 39.31
CA HIS A 49 -9.64 -11.49 38.81
C HIS A 49 -9.54 -11.50 37.29
N THR A 50 -8.46 -12.07 36.77
CA THR A 50 -8.19 -12.19 35.33
C THR A 50 -7.84 -13.62 34.94
N PHE A 51 -7.63 -13.86 33.64
CA PHE A 51 -7.15 -15.15 33.11
C PHE A 51 -5.81 -15.63 33.66
N GLN A 52 -5.05 -14.75 34.33
CA GLN A 52 -3.82 -15.15 35.03
C GLN A 52 -4.13 -15.91 36.34
N ASP A 53 -5.26 -15.59 36.97
CA ASP A 53 -5.66 -16.13 38.25
C ASP A 53 -6.45 -17.44 38.08
N TYR A 54 -7.45 -17.43 37.20
CA TYR A 54 -8.40 -18.54 37.00
C TYR A 54 -8.73 -18.75 35.52
N ASP A 55 -9.02 -20.01 35.16
CA ASP A 55 -9.35 -20.42 33.80
C ASP A 55 -10.84 -20.26 33.48
N VAL A 56 -11.71 -20.40 34.49
CA VAL A 56 -13.16 -20.37 34.35
C VAL A 56 -13.82 -19.97 35.69
N ILE A 57 -14.93 -19.26 35.63
CA ILE A 57 -15.76 -18.92 36.80
C ILE A 57 -16.98 -19.83 36.85
N LEU A 58 -17.31 -20.33 38.04
CA LEU A 58 -18.53 -21.10 38.30
C LEU A 58 -19.44 -20.33 39.25
N SER A 59 -20.68 -20.07 38.85
CA SER A 59 -21.68 -19.42 39.73
C SER A 59 -23.09 -19.90 39.37
N ARG A 60 -24.15 -19.30 39.92
CA ARG A 60 -25.53 -19.81 39.77
C ARG A 60 -26.56 -18.70 39.57
N GLY A 61 -27.48 -18.91 38.62
CA GLY A 61 -28.62 -18.02 38.39
C GLY A 61 -28.21 -16.59 38.06
N GLY A 62 -28.96 -15.61 38.55
CA GLY A 62 -28.71 -14.18 38.27
C GLY A 62 -27.31 -13.68 38.65
N THR A 63 -26.62 -14.33 39.61
CA THR A 63 -25.22 -14.00 39.91
C THR A 63 -24.29 -14.40 38.77
N ALA A 64 -24.48 -15.58 38.16
CA ALA A 64 -23.70 -16.01 37.00
C ALA A 64 -23.96 -15.12 35.78
N GLU A 65 -25.22 -14.74 35.55
CA GLU A 65 -25.60 -13.84 34.45
C GLU A 65 -24.94 -12.47 34.58
N MET A 66 -24.97 -11.89 35.79
CA MET A 66 -24.33 -10.60 36.07
C MET A 66 -22.81 -10.68 35.86
N ILE A 67 -22.15 -11.72 36.39
CA ILE A 67 -20.71 -11.93 36.20
C ILE A 67 -20.38 -12.08 34.70
N SER A 68 -21.17 -12.84 33.95
CA SER A 68 -20.93 -13.10 32.52
C SER A 68 -21.01 -11.85 31.66
N SER A 69 -21.72 -10.81 32.12
CA SER A 69 -21.83 -9.54 31.39
C SER A 69 -20.61 -8.63 31.54
N ILE A 70 -19.79 -8.85 32.58
CA ILE A 70 -18.66 -7.98 32.92
C ILE A 70 -17.29 -8.68 32.93
N SER A 71 -17.25 -9.99 33.15
CA SER A 71 -15.99 -10.71 33.38
C SER A 71 -15.33 -11.07 32.04
N PRO A 72 -14.01 -10.89 31.91
CA PRO A 72 -13.29 -11.42 30.75
C PRO A 72 -13.20 -12.95 30.79
N ILE A 73 -13.23 -13.56 31.98
CA ILE A 73 -13.11 -15.01 32.20
C ILE A 73 -14.44 -15.69 31.81
N PRO A 74 -14.43 -16.84 31.10
CA PRO A 74 -15.66 -17.54 30.77
C PRO A 74 -16.39 -17.98 32.04
N VAL A 75 -17.71 -17.78 32.06
CA VAL A 75 -18.58 -18.13 33.18
C VAL A 75 -19.41 -19.35 32.82
N VAL A 76 -19.43 -20.34 33.70
CA VAL A 76 -20.31 -21.51 33.62
C VAL A 76 -21.34 -21.41 34.73
N GLU A 77 -22.61 -21.41 34.33
CA GLU A 77 -23.74 -21.40 35.25
C GLU A 77 -24.05 -22.81 35.77
N ILE A 78 -24.19 -22.95 37.09
CA ILE A 78 -24.76 -24.13 37.76
C ILE A 78 -26.27 -24.07 37.59
N GLN A 79 -26.79 -24.77 36.59
CA GLN A 79 -28.23 -24.83 36.35
C GLN A 79 -28.94 -25.68 37.42
N LEU A 80 -30.16 -25.27 37.79
CA LEU A 80 -31.03 -26.04 38.67
C LEU A 80 -31.57 -27.26 37.92
N SER A 81 -31.37 -28.46 38.48
CA SER A 81 -31.92 -29.68 37.93
C SER A 81 -33.38 -29.89 38.35
N VAL A 82 -34.10 -30.73 37.61
CA VAL A 82 -35.46 -31.16 37.98
C VAL A 82 -35.47 -31.87 39.34
N TYR A 83 -34.40 -32.62 39.66
CA TYR A 83 -34.25 -33.27 40.96
C TYR A 83 -34.11 -32.28 42.12
N ASP A 84 -33.49 -31.13 41.88
CA ASP A 84 -33.34 -30.07 42.89
C ASP A 84 -34.70 -29.45 43.24
N ILE A 85 -35.51 -29.18 42.21
CA ILE A 85 -36.88 -28.68 42.38
C ILE A 85 -37.74 -29.73 43.10
N LEU A 86 -37.67 -31.00 42.67
CA LEU A 86 -38.43 -32.09 43.29
C LEU A 86 -38.06 -32.29 44.77
N ARG A 87 -36.77 -32.24 45.11
CA ARG A 87 -36.30 -32.31 46.51
C ARG A 87 -36.90 -31.18 47.35
N ALA A 88 -36.92 -29.95 46.84
CA ALA A 88 -37.53 -28.82 47.53
C ALA A 88 -39.05 -28.99 47.71
N ILE A 89 -39.77 -29.48 46.69
CA ILE A 89 -41.21 -29.80 46.78
C ILE A 89 -41.45 -30.86 47.86
N LYS A 90 -40.66 -31.93 47.89
CA LYS A 90 -40.78 -32.99 48.90
C LYS A 90 -40.49 -32.51 50.32
N LEU A 91 -39.56 -31.57 50.50
CA LEU A 91 -39.33 -30.92 51.79
C LEU A 91 -40.51 -30.06 52.23
N ALA A 92 -41.17 -29.39 51.27
CA ALA A 92 -42.35 -28.57 51.53
C ALA A 92 -43.58 -29.41 51.90
N GLU A 93 -43.79 -30.55 51.23
CA GLU A 93 -44.91 -31.49 51.51
C GLU A 93 -44.92 -32.01 52.96
N ASN A 94 -43.77 -32.05 53.64
CA ASN A 94 -43.69 -32.45 55.04
C ASN A 94 -44.33 -31.41 56.00
N ASN A 95 -44.73 -30.24 55.50
CA ASN A 95 -45.43 -29.21 56.25
C ASN A 95 -46.90 -29.10 55.78
N ASN A 96 -47.84 -29.02 56.72
CA ASN A 96 -49.29 -28.86 56.43
C ASN A 96 -49.68 -27.42 56.01
N ASP A 97 -48.71 -26.54 55.74
CA ASP A 97 -48.96 -25.15 55.36
C ASP A 97 -49.20 -25.02 53.86
N ARG A 98 -50.11 -24.12 53.46
CA ARG A 98 -50.29 -23.76 52.05
C ARG A 98 -49.04 -23.03 51.53
N TYR A 99 -48.47 -23.53 50.43
CA TYR A 99 -47.25 -23.00 49.83
C TYR A 99 -47.38 -22.73 48.34
N ALA A 100 -46.52 -21.84 47.84
CA ALA A 100 -46.41 -21.49 46.43
C ALA A 100 -44.94 -21.53 45.97
N ILE A 101 -44.71 -21.72 44.68
CA ILE A 101 -43.37 -21.58 44.08
C ILE A 101 -43.27 -20.17 43.49
N VAL A 102 -42.20 -19.45 43.83
CA VAL A 102 -41.91 -18.11 43.33
C VAL A 102 -40.48 -18.07 42.82
N GLY A 103 -40.28 -17.62 41.58
CA GLY A 103 -38.93 -17.45 41.04
C GLY A 103 -38.90 -16.95 39.60
N PHE A 104 -37.69 -16.79 39.08
CA PHE A 104 -37.45 -16.34 37.70
C PHE A 104 -37.85 -17.40 36.65
N PRO A 105 -38.01 -17.02 35.36
CA PRO A 105 -38.51 -17.90 34.30
C PRO A 105 -37.74 -19.22 34.16
N GLY A 106 -36.42 -19.23 34.39
CA GLY A 106 -35.61 -20.44 34.32
C GLY A 106 -36.02 -21.51 35.34
N ILE A 107 -36.47 -21.09 36.53
CA ILE A 107 -36.92 -22.00 37.60
C ILE A 107 -38.38 -22.37 37.39
N THR A 108 -39.25 -21.38 37.13
CA THR A 108 -40.69 -21.61 37.05
C THR A 108 -41.11 -22.42 35.83
N LYS A 109 -40.36 -22.33 34.72
CA LYS A 109 -40.58 -23.18 33.55
C LYS A 109 -40.36 -24.66 33.89
N ASN A 110 -39.24 -24.98 34.55
CA ASN A 110 -38.92 -26.35 34.97
C ASN A 110 -39.89 -26.85 36.05
N ALA A 111 -40.29 -25.97 36.98
CA ALA A 111 -41.27 -26.31 38.00
C ALA A 111 -42.65 -26.60 37.42
N ARG A 112 -43.15 -25.80 36.46
CA ARG A 112 -44.42 -26.07 35.76
C ARG A 112 -44.39 -27.42 35.07
N PHE A 113 -43.35 -27.66 34.27
CA PHE A 113 -43.18 -28.94 33.57
C PHE A 113 -43.19 -30.13 34.54
N LEU A 114 -42.49 -30.02 35.67
CA LEU A 114 -42.45 -31.06 36.69
C LEU A 114 -43.82 -31.26 37.36
N CYS A 115 -44.51 -30.17 37.72
CA CYS A 115 -45.82 -30.23 38.33
C CYS A 115 -46.86 -30.85 37.38
N ASP A 116 -46.83 -30.50 36.09
CA ASP A 116 -47.70 -31.09 35.07
C ASP A 116 -47.44 -32.60 34.92
N LEU A 117 -46.16 -33.00 34.86
CA LEU A 117 -45.75 -34.39 34.69
C LEU A 117 -46.15 -35.27 35.88
N LEU A 118 -45.99 -34.75 37.10
CA LEU A 118 -46.29 -35.47 38.35
C LEU A 118 -47.72 -35.21 38.87
N GLN A 119 -48.51 -34.43 38.15
CA GLN A 119 -49.88 -34.02 38.52
C GLN A 119 -49.97 -33.30 39.88
N TYR A 120 -48.98 -32.46 40.18
CA TYR A 120 -49.00 -31.61 41.36
C TYR A 120 -49.79 -30.32 41.13
N THR A 121 -50.71 -30.01 42.04
CA THR A 121 -51.45 -28.76 42.08
C THR A 121 -50.75 -27.75 42.98
N ILE A 122 -49.65 -27.17 42.50
CA ILE A 122 -48.89 -26.13 43.22
C ILE A 122 -49.01 -24.81 42.45
N ASP A 123 -49.33 -23.73 43.16
CA ASP A 123 -49.42 -22.39 42.57
C ASP A 123 -48.00 -21.85 42.27
N ILE A 124 -47.74 -21.49 41.00
CA ILE A 124 -46.42 -21.05 40.52
C ILE A 124 -46.48 -19.60 40.00
N TYR A 125 -45.72 -18.71 40.63
CA TYR A 125 -45.62 -17.30 40.29
C TYR A 125 -44.25 -17.01 39.68
N THR A 126 -44.24 -16.40 38.49
CA THR A 126 -43.01 -16.00 37.79
C THR A 126 -42.77 -14.52 37.99
N ILE A 127 -41.56 -14.18 38.40
CA ILE A 127 -41.06 -12.81 38.55
C ILE A 127 -40.03 -12.53 37.46
N HIS A 128 -40.00 -11.31 36.92
CA HIS A 128 -39.07 -10.92 35.87
C HIS A 128 -37.99 -9.94 36.34
N ASN A 129 -38.23 -9.25 37.44
CA ASN A 129 -37.27 -8.36 38.09
C ASN A 129 -37.29 -8.56 39.62
N PRO A 130 -36.19 -8.18 40.32
CA PRO A 130 -36.14 -8.27 41.78
C PRO A 130 -37.16 -7.38 42.51
N GLU A 131 -37.63 -6.30 41.89
CA GLU A 131 -38.56 -5.35 42.51
C GLU A 131 -39.97 -5.95 42.69
N GLU A 132 -40.41 -6.81 41.76
CA GLU A 132 -41.69 -7.55 41.81
C GLU A 132 -41.78 -8.53 43.00
N VAL A 133 -40.66 -8.92 43.59
CA VAL A 133 -40.59 -9.93 44.65
C VAL A 133 -41.42 -9.49 45.86
N GLN A 134 -41.24 -8.25 46.32
CA GLN A 134 -41.88 -7.77 47.53
C GLN A 134 -43.41 -7.70 47.39
N ASP A 135 -43.90 -7.18 46.27
CA ASP A 135 -45.32 -7.09 45.98
C ASP A 135 -45.95 -8.48 45.86
N THR A 136 -45.25 -9.41 45.20
CA THR A 136 -45.71 -10.80 45.04
C THR A 136 -45.82 -11.52 46.38
N LEU A 137 -44.79 -11.43 47.23
CA LEU A 137 -44.80 -12.07 48.56
C LEU A 137 -45.88 -11.47 49.48
N THR A 138 -46.10 -10.16 49.40
CA THR A 138 -47.16 -9.48 50.17
C THR A 138 -48.55 -10.00 49.75
N ARG A 139 -48.81 -10.08 48.44
CA ARG A 139 -50.05 -10.65 47.90
C ARG A 139 -50.28 -12.09 48.32
N LEU A 140 -49.23 -12.91 48.32
CA LEU A 140 -49.30 -14.30 48.76
C LEU A 140 -49.64 -14.41 50.25
N THR A 141 -49.05 -13.56 51.07
CA THR A 141 -49.34 -13.51 52.50
C THR A 141 -50.81 -13.15 52.75
N THR A 142 -51.35 -12.15 52.05
CA THR A 142 -52.79 -11.79 52.12
C THR A 142 -53.70 -12.89 51.61
N ALA A 143 -53.27 -13.66 50.60
CA ALA A 143 -54.01 -14.80 50.04
C ALA A 143 -53.93 -16.09 50.89
N GLY A 144 -53.27 -16.04 52.06
CA GLY A 144 -53.22 -17.13 53.03
C GLY A 144 -52.10 -18.15 52.82
N TYR A 145 -51.12 -17.86 51.96
CA TYR A 145 -49.91 -18.68 51.87
C TYR A 145 -49.00 -18.37 53.06
N ARG A 146 -48.47 -19.43 53.68
CA ARG A 146 -47.55 -19.31 54.84
C ARG A 146 -46.11 -19.66 54.49
N MET A 147 -45.90 -20.27 53.32
CA MET A 147 -44.59 -20.73 52.87
C MET A 147 -44.39 -20.50 51.37
N VAL A 148 -43.14 -20.26 50.97
CA VAL A 148 -42.74 -20.18 49.55
C VAL A 148 -41.51 -21.03 49.25
N LEU A 149 -41.49 -21.68 48.08
CA LEU A 149 -40.30 -22.28 47.51
C LEU A 149 -39.70 -21.32 46.51
N CYS A 150 -38.42 -20.98 46.66
CA CYS A 150 -37.91 -19.81 45.95
C CYS A 150 -36.39 -19.79 45.75
N ASP A 151 -35.90 -18.78 45.05
CA ASP A 151 -34.47 -18.48 44.87
C ASP A 151 -33.88 -17.65 46.03
N VAL A 152 -32.60 -17.29 45.94
CA VAL A 152 -31.87 -16.61 47.04
C VAL A 152 -32.44 -15.22 47.32
N VAL A 153 -32.76 -14.47 46.26
CA VAL A 153 -33.32 -13.12 46.37
C VAL A 153 -34.68 -13.18 47.06
N THR A 154 -35.57 -14.01 46.54
CA THR A 154 -36.91 -14.19 47.09
C THR A 154 -36.87 -14.73 48.52
N ASN A 155 -35.93 -15.63 48.84
CA ASN A 155 -35.73 -16.15 50.19
C ASN A 155 -35.35 -15.04 51.18
N SER A 156 -34.43 -14.14 50.80
CA SER A 156 -34.04 -12.99 51.63
C SER A 156 -35.22 -12.07 51.90
N HIS A 157 -36.02 -11.75 50.88
CA HIS A 157 -37.23 -10.93 51.04
C HIS A 157 -38.32 -11.62 51.88
N ALA A 158 -38.54 -12.93 51.68
CA ALA A 158 -39.51 -13.70 52.45
C ALA A 158 -39.17 -13.74 53.94
N GLN A 159 -37.88 -13.93 54.28
CA GLN A 159 -37.41 -13.91 55.67
C GLN A 159 -37.63 -12.54 56.33
N ARG A 160 -37.39 -11.43 55.62
CA ARG A 160 -37.67 -10.07 56.14
C ARG A 160 -39.15 -9.83 56.42
N LEU A 161 -40.04 -10.44 55.63
CA LEU A 161 -41.49 -10.37 55.82
C LEU A 161 -42.00 -11.38 56.88
N GLY A 162 -41.13 -12.20 57.47
CA GLY A 162 -41.51 -13.26 58.41
C GLY A 162 -42.24 -14.45 57.77
N MET A 163 -42.20 -14.55 56.44
CA MET A 163 -42.78 -15.67 55.69
C MET A 163 -41.81 -16.84 55.66
N ARG A 164 -42.31 -18.07 55.91
CA ARG A 164 -41.48 -19.28 55.82
C ARG A 164 -41.03 -19.46 54.38
N SER A 165 -39.79 -19.87 54.18
CA SER A 165 -39.22 -20.06 52.84
C SER A 165 -38.35 -21.31 52.78
N ILE A 166 -38.43 -22.01 51.66
CA ILE A 166 -37.55 -23.12 51.30
C ILE A 166 -36.79 -22.68 50.05
N LEU A 167 -35.47 -22.51 50.19
CA LEU A 167 -34.60 -22.17 49.08
C LEU A 167 -34.42 -23.39 48.17
N PHE A 168 -34.57 -23.22 46.85
CA PHE A 168 -34.07 -24.20 45.90
C PHE A 168 -32.55 -24.30 46.05
N THR A 169 -32.05 -25.46 46.44
CA THR A 169 -30.61 -25.72 46.59
C THR A 169 -30.13 -26.60 45.45
N SER A 170 -28.93 -26.33 44.93
CA SER A 170 -28.32 -27.19 43.91
C SER A 170 -27.80 -28.46 44.55
N GLY A 171 -28.17 -29.61 43.98
CA GLY A 171 -27.66 -30.91 44.38
C GLY A 171 -26.22 -31.15 43.92
N SER A 172 -25.66 -32.28 44.39
CA SER A 172 -24.33 -32.73 43.98
C SER A 172 -24.25 -32.92 42.47
N GLU A 173 -25.30 -33.48 41.86
CA GLU A 173 -25.36 -33.81 40.43
C GLU A 173 -25.26 -32.54 39.57
N SER A 174 -25.92 -31.46 39.98
CA SER A 174 -25.91 -30.18 39.27
C SER A 174 -24.53 -29.50 39.33
N ILE A 175 -23.84 -29.61 40.47
CA ILE A 175 -22.50 -29.04 40.64
C ILE A 175 -21.44 -29.89 39.91
N GLU A 176 -21.54 -31.22 39.95
CA GLU A 176 -20.65 -32.11 39.21
C GLU A 176 -20.76 -31.89 37.69
N ALA A 177 -21.98 -31.79 37.16
CA ALA A 177 -22.20 -31.47 35.76
C ALA A 177 -21.62 -30.09 35.39
N ALA A 178 -21.72 -29.10 36.28
CA ALA A 178 -21.13 -27.79 36.09
C ALA A 178 -19.60 -27.83 36.12
N PHE A 179 -18.98 -28.67 36.96
CA PHE A 179 -17.53 -28.90 36.95
C PHE A 179 -17.05 -29.53 35.65
N ASP A 180 -17.75 -30.56 35.14
CA ASP A 180 -17.41 -31.17 33.85
C ASP A 180 -17.48 -30.15 32.71
N GLN A 181 -18.54 -29.33 32.70
CA GLN A 181 -18.69 -28.26 31.73
C GLN A 181 -17.61 -27.18 31.89
N ALA A 182 -17.21 -26.86 33.12
CA ALA A 182 -16.16 -25.89 33.41
C ALA A 182 -14.80 -26.35 32.88
N VAL A 183 -14.40 -27.60 33.13
CA VAL A 183 -13.15 -28.18 32.62
C VAL A 183 -13.13 -28.18 31.09
N LYS A 184 -14.23 -28.62 30.46
CA LYS A 184 -14.36 -28.62 28.98
C LYS A 184 -14.28 -27.21 28.39
N THR A 185 -14.96 -26.25 29.03
CA THR A 185 -14.98 -24.85 28.59
C THR A 185 -13.61 -24.22 28.74
N ALA A 186 -12.95 -24.40 29.89
CA ALA A 186 -11.60 -23.92 30.15
C ALA A 186 -10.60 -24.47 29.12
N GLY A 187 -10.61 -25.78 28.87
CA GLY A 187 -9.71 -26.39 27.89
C GLY A 187 -9.93 -25.86 26.46
N THR A 188 -11.19 -25.70 26.04
CA THR A 188 -11.53 -25.16 24.72
C THR A 188 -11.08 -23.69 24.60
N TYR A 189 -11.31 -22.89 25.64
CA TYR A 189 -11.00 -21.48 25.66
C TYR A 189 -9.48 -21.23 25.73
N GLN A 190 -8.76 -22.01 26.54
CA GLN A 190 -7.30 -21.99 26.58
C GLN A 190 -6.68 -22.36 25.23
N ALA A 191 -7.22 -23.37 24.53
CA ALA A 191 -6.74 -23.73 23.20
C ALA A 191 -6.94 -22.58 22.17
N LEU A 192 -8.07 -21.87 22.26
CA LEU A 192 -8.34 -20.69 21.43
C LEU A 192 -7.38 -19.54 21.73
N ILE A 193 -7.19 -19.18 23.01
CA ILE A 193 -6.23 -18.15 23.41
C ILE A 193 -4.82 -18.53 22.97
N SER A 194 -4.39 -19.76 23.25
CA SER A 194 -3.04 -20.23 22.91
C SER A 194 -2.78 -20.12 21.41
N LYS A 195 -3.77 -20.46 20.59
CA LYS A 195 -3.68 -20.32 19.13
C LYS A 195 -3.64 -18.85 18.70
N ALA A 196 -4.42 -17.99 19.34
CA ALA A 196 -4.42 -16.55 19.06
C ALA A 196 -3.08 -15.90 19.42
N GLU A 197 -2.56 -16.19 20.62
CA GLU A 197 -1.23 -15.74 21.07
C GLU A 197 -0.13 -16.27 20.16
N PHE A 198 -0.17 -17.54 19.77
CA PHE A 198 0.79 -18.11 18.82
C PHE A 198 0.85 -17.31 17.51
N PHE A 199 -0.31 -16.99 16.90
CA PHE A 199 -0.33 -16.15 15.70
C PHE A 199 0.11 -14.70 15.97
N ARG A 200 -0.21 -14.15 17.14
CA ARG A 200 0.23 -12.80 17.54
C ARG A 200 1.75 -12.72 17.62
N THR A 201 2.40 -13.68 18.27
CA THR A 201 3.86 -13.76 18.35
C THR A 201 4.51 -13.90 16.97
N LEU A 202 3.94 -14.72 16.07
CA LEU A 202 4.44 -14.84 14.70
C LEU A 202 4.36 -13.50 13.92
N LEU A 203 3.39 -12.63 14.22
CA LEU A 203 3.24 -11.32 13.59
C LEU A 203 4.21 -10.27 14.16
N GLU A 204 4.61 -10.39 15.43
CA GLU A 204 5.60 -9.49 16.04
C GLU A 204 6.97 -9.63 15.36
N ASP A 205 7.39 -10.88 15.12
CA ASP A 205 8.65 -11.23 14.44
C ASP A 205 8.59 -11.04 12.92
N TYR A 206 7.40 -10.81 12.36
CA TYR A 206 7.23 -10.66 10.93
C TYR A 206 7.93 -9.38 10.40
N PRO A 207 8.64 -9.39 9.26
CA PRO A 207 9.44 -8.25 8.81
C PRO A 207 8.65 -6.97 8.50
N TYR A 208 7.34 -7.08 8.32
CA TYR A 208 6.46 -5.95 8.00
C TYR A 208 5.61 -5.55 9.22
N TYR A 209 5.37 -4.25 9.35
CA TYR A 209 4.36 -3.74 10.28
C TYR A 209 2.98 -3.96 9.67
N VAL A 210 2.07 -4.52 10.43
CA VAL A 210 0.69 -4.75 10.00
C VAL A 210 -0.23 -3.77 10.73
N PHE A 211 -1.03 -3.04 9.97
CA PHE A 211 -2.07 -2.15 10.49
C PHE A 211 -3.42 -2.60 9.97
N VAL A 212 -4.43 -2.62 10.83
CA VAL A 212 -5.80 -3.02 10.46
C VAL A 212 -6.76 -1.89 10.77
N TYR A 213 -7.45 -1.42 9.73
CA TYR A 213 -8.49 -0.40 9.83
C TYR A 213 -9.88 -0.99 9.63
N SER A 214 -10.86 -0.43 10.35
CA SER A 214 -12.28 -0.71 10.18
C SER A 214 -12.85 -0.03 8.93
N GLU A 215 -14.08 -0.40 8.54
CA GLU A 215 -14.82 0.32 7.49
C GLU A 215 -15.09 1.80 7.85
N LYS A 216 -15.00 2.17 9.13
CA LYS A 216 -15.16 3.53 9.63
C LYS A 216 -13.83 4.28 9.78
N GLU A 217 -12.77 3.77 9.18
CA GLU A 217 -11.41 4.35 9.21
C GLU A 217 -10.78 4.43 10.62
N GLU A 218 -11.23 3.57 11.54
CA GLU A 218 -10.66 3.44 12.88
C GLU A 218 -9.57 2.38 12.88
N LEU A 219 -8.43 2.67 13.52
CA LEU A 219 -7.32 1.72 13.67
C LEU A 219 -7.68 0.70 14.76
N ILE A 220 -7.88 -0.55 14.38
CA ILE A 220 -8.29 -1.65 15.27
C ILE A 220 -7.07 -2.39 15.84
N TYR A 221 -6.03 -2.56 15.03
CA TYR A 221 -4.88 -3.39 15.42
C TYR A 221 -3.58 -2.90 14.79
N THR A 222 -2.49 -3.05 15.54
CA THR A 222 -1.11 -2.90 15.07
C THR A 222 -0.29 -4.10 15.53
N SER A 223 0.58 -4.63 14.66
CA SER A 223 1.35 -5.84 14.97
C SER A 223 2.49 -5.61 15.97
N LYS A 224 2.98 -4.37 16.10
CA LYS A 224 4.09 -3.99 16.98
C LYS A 224 4.13 -2.48 17.17
N GLU A 225 4.78 -2.04 18.25
CA GLU A 225 5.04 -0.62 18.50
C GLU A 225 5.79 0.01 17.33
N HIS A 226 5.41 1.23 16.97
CA HIS A 226 5.91 1.91 15.79
C HIS A 226 6.19 3.39 16.06
N ASN A 227 7.16 3.94 15.35
CA ASN A 227 7.54 5.35 15.41
C ASN A 227 7.28 6.09 14.09
N PHE A 228 6.34 5.62 13.26
CA PHE A 228 5.98 6.30 12.01
C PHE A 228 5.42 7.70 12.24
N SER A 229 5.77 8.61 11.33
CA SER A 229 5.27 9.98 11.33
C SER A 229 3.74 10.05 11.19
N PRO A 230 3.13 11.14 11.69
CA PRO A 230 1.71 11.40 11.45
C PRO A 230 1.35 11.45 9.96
N ALA A 231 2.29 11.80 9.07
CA ALA A 231 2.07 11.86 7.63
C ALA A 231 1.82 10.46 7.03
N VAL A 232 2.61 9.47 7.41
CA VAL A 232 2.42 8.07 6.98
C VAL A 232 1.09 7.52 7.50
N MET A 233 0.78 7.77 8.77
CA MET A 233 -0.48 7.33 9.40
C MET A 233 -1.70 7.97 8.72
N THR A 234 -1.62 9.28 8.42
CA THR A 234 -2.70 10.01 7.73
C THR A 234 -2.87 9.52 6.29
N ALA A 235 -1.77 9.23 5.58
CA ALA A 235 -1.84 8.66 4.24
C ALA A 235 -2.54 7.29 4.22
N MET A 236 -2.21 6.39 5.15
CA MET A 236 -2.90 5.10 5.28
C MET A 236 -4.39 5.29 5.59
N LYS A 237 -4.74 6.22 6.47
CA LYS A 237 -6.14 6.52 6.78
C LYS A 237 -6.91 7.01 5.54
N ASN A 238 -6.36 7.98 4.81
CA ASN A 238 -7.01 8.57 3.64
C ASN A 238 -7.28 7.57 2.51
N TYR A 239 -6.46 6.52 2.39
CA TYR A 239 -6.62 5.49 1.37
C TYR A 239 -7.53 4.33 1.80
N VAL A 240 -8.08 4.30 3.03
CA VAL A 240 -9.00 3.22 3.47
C VAL A 240 -10.22 3.16 2.56
N SER A 241 -10.89 4.29 2.34
CA SER A 241 -12.10 4.37 1.51
C SER A 241 -11.86 3.95 0.05
N GLU A 242 -10.69 4.29 -0.52
CA GLU A 242 -10.30 3.90 -1.88
C GLU A 242 -9.97 2.39 -1.99
N ILE A 243 -9.37 1.80 -0.96
CA ILE A 243 -9.05 0.36 -0.96
C ILE A 243 -10.31 -0.49 -0.77
N LEU A 244 -11.32 0.03 -0.07
CA LEU A 244 -12.62 -0.63 0.04
C LEU A 244 -13.30 -0.76 -1.34
N SER A 245 -13.11 0.19 -2.26
CA SER A 245 -13.62 0.11 -3.63
C SER A 245 -12.70 -0.66 -4.60
N GLU A 246 -11.38 -0.43 -4.54
CA GLU A 246 -10.41 -0.98 -5.51
C GLU A 246 -9.72 -2.29 -5.08
N ASN A 247 -10.12 -2.88 -3.94
CA ASN A 247 -9.59 -4.10 -3.30
C ASN A 247 -8.13 -4.06 -2.81
N SER A 248 -7.23 -3.28 -3.43
CA SER A 248 -5.85 -3.14 -2.96
C SER A 248 -5.16 -1.89 -3.51
N LYS A 249 -4.19 -1.36 -2.77
CA LYS A 249 -3.35 -0.23 -3.21
C LYS A 249 -1.94 -0.36 -2.66
N LYS A 250 -0.93 -0.09 -3.49
CA LYS A 250 0.48 -0.02 -3.06
C LYS A 250 0.99 1.40 -3.31
N PHE A 251 1.64 2.00 -2.33
CA PHE A 251 2.20 3.35 -2.42
C PHE A 251 3.46 3.47 -1.54
N TYR A 252 4.21 4.55 -1.72
CA TYR A 252 5.41 4.83 -0.94
C TYR A 252 5.28 6.18 -0.25
N ARG A 253 5.92 6.31 0.91
CA ARG A 253 5.98 7.58 1.66
C ARG A 253 7.37 7.78 2.23
N ASP A 254 7.79 9.04 2.23
CA ASP A 254 9.04 9.47 2.85
C ASP A 254 8.87 9.51 4.37
N GLU A 255 9.83 8.94 5.08
CA GLU A 255 9.90 8.87 6.53
C GLU A 255 11.34 9.19 6.96
N GLY A 256 11.64 10.48 7.14
CA GLY A 256 13.02 10.94 7.37
C GLY A 256 13.93 10.60 6.19
N ASP A 257 14.97 9.79 6.43
CA ASP A 257 15.93 9.33 5.40
C ASP A 257 15.52 8.02 4.70
N LEU A 258 14.25 7.59 4.85
CA LEU A 258 13.77 6.28 4.43
C LEU A 258 12.55 6.39 3.53
N LEU A 259 12.51 5.55 2.48
CA LEU A 259 11.30 5.35 1.68
C LEU A 259 10.55 4.11 2.22
N VAL A 260 9.35 4.33 2.76
CA VAL A 260 8.51 3.27 3.33
C VAL A 260 7.54 2.77 2.27
N ALA A 261 7.56 1.45 1.99
CA ALA A 261 6.64 0.82 1.05
C ALA A 261 5.39 0.33 1.80
N ILE A 262 4.21 0.75 1.36
CA ILE A 262 2.94 0.46 2.02
C ILE A 262 2.02 -0.25 1.05
N LYS A 263 1.53 -1.44 1.41
CA LYS A 263 0.56 -2.20 0.62
C LYS A 263 -0.70 -2.42 1.44
N GLY A 264 -1.80 -1.78 1.08
CA GLY A 264 -3.11 -2.01 1.66
C GLY A 264 -3.94 -2.99 0.84
N VAL A 265 -4.67 -3.87 1.53
CA VAL A 265 -5.52 -4.89 0.92
C VAL A 265 -6.83 -5.00 1.69
N ARG A 266 -7.95 -5.07 0.97
CA ARG A 266 -9.26 -5.36 1.54
C ARG A 266 -9.36 -6.83 1.95
N LYS A 267 -9.88 -7.09 3.15
CA LYS A 267 -10.12 -8.44 3.67
C LYS A 267 -11.52 -8.55 4.28
N LEU A 268 -12.23 -9.63 3.98
CA LEU A 268 -13.52 -9.96 4.58
C LEU A 268 -13.29 -11.06 5.64
N ILE A 269 -13.57 -10.76 6.90
CA ILE A 269 -13.38 -11.68 8.02
C ILE A 269 -14.69 -11.73 8.82
N TYR A 270 -15.29 -12.92 8.96
CA TYR A 270 -16.55 -13.14 9.70
C TYR A 270 -17.66 -12.11 9.40
N LYS A 271 -17.85 -11.76 8.11
CA LYS A 271 -18.84 -10.78 7.60
C LYS A 271 -18.53 -9.30 7.86
N GLN A 272 -17.36 -8.97 8.39
CA GLN A 272 -16.87 -7.59 8.48
C GLN A 272 -15.72 -7.37 7.52
N THR A 273 -15.71 -6.22 6.83
CA THR A 273 -14.59 -5.85 5.97
C THR A 273 -13.56 -5.07 6.77
N TYR A 274 -12.29 -5.36 6.51
CA TYR A 274 -11.15 -4.63 7.04
C TYR A 274 -10.21 -4.22 5.93
N VAL A 275 -9.48 -3.14 6.14
CA VAL A 275 -8.33 -2.77 5.31
C VAL A 275 -7.07 -3.11 6.09
N VAL A 276 -6.27 -4.02 5.54
CA VAL A 276 -5.01 -4.48 6.14
C VAL A 276 -3.85 -3.87 5.36
N TYR A 277 -3.06 -3.02 6.02
CA TYR A 277 -1.82 -2.49 5.48
C TYR A 277 -0.62 -3.32 5.94
N TYR A 278 0.22 -3.68 4.99
CA TYR A 278 1.55 -4.23 5.19
C TYR A 278 2.56 -3.12 4.89
N VAL A 279 3.21 -2.63 5.94
CA VAL A 279 4.15 -1.53 5.89
C VAL A 279 5.56 -2.08 6.04
N ASN A 280 6.38 -1.82 5.03
CA ASN A 280 7.75 -2.28 4.97
C ASN A 280 8.71 -1.09 5.14
N THR A 281 9.33 -0.99 6.32
CA THR A 281 10.38 -0.01 6.64
C THR A 281 11.72 -0.52 6.17
N ARG A 282 11.91 -0.68 4.86
CA ARG A 282 13.23 -1.04 4.35
C ARG A 282 13.98 0.22 3.96
N LYS A 283 15.19 0.33 4.50
CA LYS A 283 16.16 1.39 4.18
C LYS A 283 16.49 1.31 2.69
N VAL A 284 15.79 2.09 1.88
CA VAL A 284 16.29 2.53 0.59
C VAL A 284 17.07 3.80 0.89
N PRO A 285 18.41 3.79 0.84
CA PRO A 285 19.19 4.99 1.12
C PRO A 285 18.76 6.12 0.18
N LEU A 286 18.50 7.32 0.73
CA LEU A 286 18.27 8.53 -0.06
C LEU A 286 19.39 8.82 -1.10
N SER A 287 20.57 8.21 -0.95
CA SER A 287 21.65 8.27 -1.94
C SER A 287 21.29 7.62 -3.28
N LEU A 288 20.31 6.72 -3.36
CA LEU A 288 19.88 6.10 -4.63
C LEU A 288 19.03 7.03 -5.51
N ILE A 289 18.27 7.95 -4.91
CA ILE A 289 17.52 8.99 -5.66
C ILE A 289 18.49 9.93 -6.40
N LYS A 290 19.72 10.08 -5.88
CA LYS A 290 20.81 10.82 -6.53
C LYS A 290 21.61 10.02 -7.57
N ASN A 291 21.46 8.69 -7.62
CA ASN A 291 22.32 7.80 -8.40
C ASN A 291 21.55 6.95 -9.44
N GLY A 292 20.56 7.56 -10.11
CA GLY A 292 19.92 7.01 -11.30
C GLY A 292 18.66 6.17 -11.09
N VAL A 293 18.19 5.95 -9.85
CA VAL A 293 16.94 5.18 -9.60
C VAL A 293 15.89 6.09 -8.95
N ARG A 294 14.70 6.18 -9.54
CA ARG A 294 13.55 6.94 -9.00
C ARG A 294 12.29 6.11 -9.03
N TYR A 295 11.34 6.43 -8.17
CA TYR A 295 10.00 5.82 -8.21
C TYR A 295 8.95 6.91 -8.40
N ILE A 296 7.98 6.65 -9.28
CA ILE A 296 6.84 7.53 -9.47
C ILE A 296 5.53 6.73 -9.41
N ASP A 297 4.47 7.39 -8.95
CA ASP A 297 3.10 6.87 -8.99
C ASP A 297 2.33 7.40 -10.21
N ARG A 298 1.07 6.96 -10.37
CA ARG A 298 0.23 7.37 -11.50
C ARG A 298 -0.02 8.87 -11.54
N SER A 299 -0.29 9.49 -10.38
CA SER A 299 -0.53 10.94 -10.30
C SER A 299 0.69 11.72 -10.77
N GLN A 300 1.87 11.35 -10.28
CA GLN A 300 3.13 11.97 -10.67
C GLN A 300 3.46 11.74 -12.15
N ALA A 301 3.19 10.54 -12.69
CA ALA A 301 3.40 10.25 -14.11
C ALA A 301 2.47 11.08 -15.02
N LEU A 302 1.19 11.21 -14.66
CA LEU A 302 0.24 12.04 -15.40
C LEU A 302 0.60 13.52 -15.31
N GLU A 303 0.99 14.00 -14.13
CA GLU A 303 1.47 15.36 -13.94
C GLU A 303 2.71 15.63 -14.80
N GLN A 304 3.70 14.73 -14.78
CA GLN A 304 4.89 14.83 -15.61
C GLN A 304 4.55 14.90 -17.10
N PHE A 305 3.60 14.08 -17.58
CA PHE A 305 3.19 14.10 -18.97
C PHE A 305 2.41 15.38 -19.34
N TYR A 306 1.36 15.73 -18.61
CA TYR A 306 0.49 16.86 -18.95
C TYR A 306 1.13 18.23 -18.72
N SER A 307 2.04 18.35 -17.75
CA SER A 307 2.83 19.57 -17.55
C SER A 307 3.98 19.71 -18.56
N SER A 308 4.34 18.64 -19.26
CA SER A 308 5.40 18.67 -20.27
C SER A 308 4.94 19.37 -21.55
N PHE A 309 5.92 19.76 -22.38
CA PHE A 309 5.69 20.28 -23.71
C PHE A 309 4.83 19.31 -24.56
N TYR A 310 4.99 17.99 -24.39
CA TYR A 310 4.25 16.98 -25.12
C TYR A 310 2.78 16.92 -24.73
N GLY A 311 2.46 17.05 -23.44
CA GLY A 311 1.06 17.10 -22.98
C GLY A 311 0.29 18.30 -23.52
N LEU A 312 0.98 19.44 -23.67
CA LEU A 312 0.41 20.68 -24.21
C LEU A 312 0.23 20.67 -25.73
N THR A 313 1.09 19.93 -26.43
CA THR A 313 1.23 20.07 -27.88
C THR A 313 0.78 18.87 -28.69
N ASN A 314 0.39 17.75 -28.06
CA ASN A 314 -0.01 16.53 -28.76
C ASN A 314 -1.19 16.80 -29.72
N PRO A 315 -0.98 16.96 -31.05
CA PRO A 315 -1.95 17.66 -31.88
C PRO A 315 -3.21 16.84 -32.21
N SER A 316 -3.24 15.51 -32.00
CA SER A 316 -4.36 14.70 -32.53
C SER A 316 -4.59 13.31 -31.91
N GLY A 317 -3.96 12.93 -30.80
CA GLY A 317 -4.07 11.54 -30.33
C GLY A 317 -3.53 10.51 -31.34
N THR A 318 -2.61 10.93 -32.22
CA THR A 318 -2.01 10.12 -33.30
C THR A 318 -1.36 8.84 -32.77
N TYR A 319 -0.83 8.89 -31.55
CA TYR A 319 -0.17 7.75 -30.90
C TYR A 319 -1.12 6.91 -30.05
N THR A 320 -2.28 7.43 -29.67
CA THR A 320 -3.20 6.81 -28.69
C THR A 320 -3.71 5.42 -29.12
N PRO A 321 -4.15 5.19 -30.37
CA PRO A 321 -4.69 3.89 -30.78
C PRO A 321 -3.66 2.76 -30.76
N SER A 322 -2.41 3.07 -31.14
CA SER A 322 -1.33 2.08 -31.14
C SER A 322 -0.87 1.75 -29.72
N LEU A 323 -0.82 2.75 -28.84
CA LEU A 323 -0.43 2.58 -27.45
C LEU A 323 -1.47 1.79 -26.64
N GLU A 324 -2.76 2.00 -26.90
CA GLU A 324 -3.83 1.21 -26.29
C GLU A 324 -3.70 -0.29 -26.64
N GLN A 325 -3.41 -0.60 -27.91
CA GLN A 325 -3.20 -1.97 -28.35
C GLN A 325 -1.95 -2.59 -27.72
N MET A 326 -0.86 -1.82 -27.59
CA MET A 326 0.37 -2.28 -26.93
C MET A 326 0.12 -2.59 -25.45
N ASN A 327 -0.59 -1.72 -24.73
CA ASN A 327 -0.91 -1.91 -23.31
C ASN A 327 -1.81 -3.12 -23.02
N GLN A 328 -2.62 -3.56 -23.98
CA GLN A 328 -3.46 -4.75 -23.81
C GLN A 328 -2.64 -6.04 -23.77
N THR A 329 -1.55 -6.10 -24.53
CA THR A 329 -0.71 -7.30 -24.69
C THR A 329 0.13 -7.63 -23.44
N GLY A 330 0.48 -6.61 -22.65
CA GLY A 330 1.39 -6.75 -21.51
C GLY A 330 2.84 -7.06 -21.88
N ALA A 331 3.19 -7.08 -23.18
CA ALA A 331 4.54 -7.30 -23.65
C ALA A 331 5.46 -6.12 -23.27
N PRO A 332 6.78 -6.36 -23.12
CA PRO A 332 7.73 -5.27 -22.93
C PRO A 332 7.71 -4.27 -24.08
N VAL A 333 7.92 -2.98 -23.79
CA VAL A 333 7.92 -1.91 -24.79
C VAL A 333 9.32 -1.34 -24.97
N MET A 334 9.76 -1.14 -26.22
CA MET A 334 11.00 -0.46 -26.58
C MET A 334 10.68 0.88 -27.24
N ILE A 335 11.03 1.98 -26.59
CA ILE A 335 10.85 3.34 -27.10
C ILE A 335 12.13 3.79 -27.80
N LEU A 336 12.02 4.06 -29.09
CA LEU A 336 13.12 4.50 -29.95
C LEU A 336 12.93 5.96 -30.32
N GLY A 337 14.01 6.71 -30.45
CA GLY A 337 13.97 8.08 -30.94
C GLY A 337 15.24 8.84 -30.60
N GLU A 338 15.43 9.97 -31.25
CA GLU A 338 16.60 10.81 -31.05
C GLU A 338 16.63 11.46 -29.65
N ASP A 339 17.76 12.04 -29.30
CA ASP A 339 17.82 12.82 -28.07
C ASP A 339 16.84 14.00 -28.13
N GLY A 340 16.16 14.26 -27.02
CA GLY A 340 15.16 15.32 -26.92
C GLY A 340 13.81 15.07 -27.59
N THR A 341 13.48 13.83 -28.00
CA THR A 341 12.15 13.47 -28.55
C THR A 341 11.08 13.08 -27.52
N GLY A 342 11.36 13.17 -26.22
CA GLY A 342 10.35 12.98 -25.17
C GLY A 342 10.10 11.53 -24.77
N LYS A 343 11.15 10.69 -24.84
CA LYS A 343 11.09 9.26 -24.53
C LYS A 343 10.57 9.00 -23.11
N GLU A 344 10.96 9.83 -22.13
CA GLU A 344 10.56 9.67 -20.74
C GLU A 344 9.08 10.04 -20.50
N GLU A 345 8.62 11.15 -21.09
CA GLU A 345 7.21 11.56 -21.04
C GLU A 345 6.32 10.49 -21.68
N MET A 346 6.76 9.91 -22.80
CA MET A 346 6.04 8.82 -23.44
C MET A 346 5.99 7.55 -22.57
N ALA A 347 7.10 7.19 -21.91
CA ALA A 347 7.12 6.07 -20.97
C ALA A 347 6.15 6.28 -19.80
N ALA A 348 6.10 7.51 -19.25
CA ALA A 348 5.17 7.88 -18.19
C ALA A 348 3.71 7.78 -18.65
N PHE A 349 3.41 8.21 -19.88
CA PHE A 349 2.08 8.08 -20.47
C PHE A 349 1.67 6.60 -20.66
N ILE A 350 2.56 5.77 -21.23
CA ILE A 350 2.34 4.32 -21.42
C ILE A 350 2.00 3.66 -20.09
N TYR A 351 2.83 3.91 -19.07
CA TYR A 351 2.61 3.42 -17.71
C TYR A 351 1.24 3.84 -17.15
N SER A 352 0.87 5.12 -17.31
CA SER A 352 -0.36 5.70 -16.75
C SER A 352 -1.66 5.10 -17.29
N GLN A 353 -1.59 4.47 -18.47
CA GLN A 353 -2.70 3.81 -19.18
C GLN A 353 -2.59 2.28 -19.13
N SER A 354 -1.58 1.74 -18.44
CA SER A 354 -1.32 0.30 -18.38
C SER A 354 -2.18 -0.39 -17.30
N LYS A 355 -2.27 -1.72 -17.35
CA LYS A 355 -2.86 -2.54 -16.27
C LYS A 355 -2.12 -2.39 -14.93
N PHE A 356 -0.90 -1.85 -14.95
CA PHE A 356 -0.04 -1.63 -13.80
C PHE A 356 -0.11 -0.20 -13.28
N GLN A 357 -1.04 0.63 -13.77
CA GLN A 357 -1.19 2.04 -13.36
C GLN A 357 -1.42 2.24 -11.85
N ASN A 358 -1.95 1.25 -11.13
CA ASN A 358 -2.16 1.33 -9.67
C ASN A 358 -0.95 0.80 -8.85
N LYS A 359 0.15 0.47 -9.53
CA LYS A 359 1.40 -0.05 -8.98
C LYS A 359 2.53 0.92 -9.35
N PRO A 360 3.60 1.04 -8.55
CA PRO A 360 4.67 2.01 -8.81
C PRO A 360 5.42 1.75 -10.13
N MET A 361 5.96 2.82 -10.70
CA MET A 361 6.94 2.78 -11.78
C MET A 361 8.33 3.10 -11.24
N ALA A 362 9.26 2.15 -11.37
CA ALA A 362 10.68 2.35 -11.11
C ALA A 362 11.36 2.85 -12.39
N ILE A 363 12.01 4.00 -12.34
CA ILE A 363 12.79 4.60 -13.43
C ILE A 363 14.26 4.40 -13.13
N ILE A 364 14.97 3.76 -14.04
CA ILE A 364 16.40 3.45 -13.96
C ILE A 364 17.09 4.19 -15.11
N ASP A 365 17.83 5.24 -14.80
CA ASP A 365 18.55 6.11 -15.73
C ASP A 365 19.99 5.64 -15.90
N CYS A 366 20.26 4.89 -16.97
CA CYS A 366 21.56 4.25 -17.19
C CYS A 366 22.71 5.23 -17.37
N SER A 367 22.49 6.46 -17.84
CA SER A 367 23.57 7.47 -17.95
C SER A 367 24.02 8.02 -16.60
N ARG A 368 23.25 7.79 -15.53
CA ARG A 368 23.54 8.27 -14.17
C ARG A 368 23.84 7.14 -13.18
N ILE A 369 23.90 5.90 -13.65
CA ILE A 369 24.22 4.75 -12.81
C ILE A 369 25.70 4.74 -12.44
N THR A 370 25.96 4.48 -11.18
CA THR A 370 27.31 4.18 -10.65
C THR A 370 27.43 2.70 -10.34
N ASP A 371 28.64 2.17 -10.18
CA ASP A 371 28.86 0.76 -9.80
C ASP A 371 28.13 0.37 -8.51
N LYS A 372 28.03 1.30 -7.54
CA LYS A 372 27.28 1.09 -6.30
C LYS A 372 25.78 0.93 -6.55
N SER A 373 25.20 1.77 -7.42
CA SER A 373 23.79 1.64 -7.82
C SER A 373 23.56 0.36 -8.59
N TRP A 374 24.48 -0.01 -9.47
CA TRP A 374 24.41 -1.24 -10.24
C TRP A 374 24.40 -2.47 -9.33
N GLN A 375 25.33 -2.53 -8.37
CA GLN A 375 25.40 -3.63 -7.40
C GLN A 375 24.15 -3.70 -6.50
N PHE A 376 23.54 -2.55 -6.18
CA PHE A 376 22.22 -2.53 -5.51
C PHE A 376 21.14 -3.13 -6.41
N LEU A 377 21.09 -2.74 -7.69
CA LEU A 377 20.10 -3.23 -8.64
C LEU A 377 20.19 -4.76 -8.83
N THR A 378 21.41 -5.32 -8.90
CA THR A 378 21.59 -6.74 -9.22
C THR A 378 21.67 -7.65 -7.99
N GLY A 379 22.18 -7.15 -6.86
CA GLY A 379 22.49 -7.96 -5.68
C GLY A 379 21.57 -7.78 -4.48
N HIS A 380 20.69 -6.77 -4.46
CA HIS A 380 19.87 -6.47 -3.28
C HIS A 380 18.41 -6.90 -3.44
N THR A 381 17.85 -7.52 -2.41
CA THR A 381 16.44 -7.96 -2.34
C THR A 381 15.39 -6.83 -2.37
N ASN A 382 15.84 -5.57 -2.35
CA ASN A 382 14.98 -4.37 -2.40
C ASN A 382 15.15 -3.61 -3.72
N SER A 383 15.86 -4.20 -4.67
CA SER A 383 16.00 -3.66 -6.01
C SER A 383 14.66 -3.70 -6.74
N PRO A 384 14.39 -2.74 -7.66
CA PRO A 384 13.34 -2.88 -8.66
C PRO A 384 13.34 -4.24 -9.37
N PHE A 385 14.50 -4.87 -9.56
CA PHE A 385 14.62 -6.19 -10.19
C PHE A 385 14.17 -7.35 -9.29
N SER A 386 14.00 -7.14 -7.98
CA SER A 386 13.42 -8.12 -7.05
C SER A 386 11.94 -7.89 -6.78
N ASP A 387 11.38 -6.77 -7.27
CA ASP A 387 9.97 -6.47 -7.15
C ASP A 387 9.15 -7.28 -8.17
N THR A 388 7.92 -7.59 -7.79
CA THR A 388 6.90 -8.17 -8.66
C THR A 388 5.78 -7.17 -8.85
N ASP A 389 5.04 -7.28 -9.95
CA ASP A 389 3.88 -6.45 -10.20
C ASP A 389 4.22 -4.95 -10.22
N THR A 390 5.40 -4.56 -10.72
CA THR A 390 5.81 -3.16 -10.87
C THR A 390 6.07 -2.83 -12.33
N THR A 391 6.06 -1.54 -12.67
CA THR A 391 6.54 -1.09 -13.97
C THR A 391 8.02 -0.72 -13.84
N ILE A 392 8.89 -1.27 -14.67
CA ILE A 392 10.32 -0.98 -14.65
C ILE A 392 10.67 -0.32 -15.98
N TYR A 393 11.03 0.95 -15.91
CA TYR A 393 11.50 1.73 -17.04
C TYR A 393 13.02 1.89 -17.00
N ILE A 394 13.70 1.30 -17.97
CA ILE A 394 15.15 1.42 -18.12
C ILE A 394 15.44 2.39 -19.26
N ARG A 395 15.99 3.55 -18.92
CA ARG A 395 16.27 4.65 -19.84
C ARG A 395 17.73 4.62 -20.30
N GLU A 396 17.94 4.97 -21.56
CA GLU A 396 19.28 5.21 -22.12
C GLU A 396 20.18 3.96 -22.05
N LEU A 397 19.65 2.82 -22.51
CA LEU A 397 20.34 1.52 -22.48
C LEU A 397 21.72 1.53 -23.13
N GLU A 398 21.95 2.42 -24.10
CA GLU A 398 23.21 2.60 -24.80
C GLU A 398 24.39 3.02 -23.89
N PHE A 399 24.12 3.56 -22.70
CA PHE A 399 25.17 3.95 -21.75
C PHE A 399 25.66 2.81 -20.86
N LEU A 400 25.02 1.63 -20.91
CA LEU A 400 25.49 0.46 -20.18
C LEU A 400 26.75 -0.11 -20.84
N SER A 401 27.73 -0.47 -20.01
CA SER A 401 28.86 -1.29 -20.47
C SER A 401 28.40 -2.68 -20.91
N ASP A 402 29.17 -3.35 -21.77
CA ASP A 402 28.85 -4.72 -22.23
C ASP A 402 28.70 -5.72 -21.08
N GLN A 403 29.46 -5.53 -19.99
CA GLN A 403 29.34 -6.38 -18.80
C GLN A 403 28.01 -6.16 -18.08
N GLN A 404 27.65 -4.89 -17.83
CA GLN A 404 26.37 -4.54 -17.20
C GLN A 404 25.19 -4.98 -18.06
N PHE A 405 25.26 -4.80 -19.38
CA PHE A 405 24.22 -5.26 -20.29
C PHE A 405 24.04 -6.78 -20.24
N LYS A 406 25.13 -7.57 -20.26
CA LYS A 406 25.07 -9.03 -20.14
C LYS A 406 24.46 -9.47 -18.80
N GLU A 407 24.82 -8.81 -17.71
CA GLU A 407 24.26 -9.09 -16.38
C GLU A 407 22.76 -8.76 -16.35
N LEU A 408 22.35 -7.59 -16.84
CA LEU A 408 20.94 -7.21 -16.96
C LEU A 408 20.14 -8.21 -17.79
N PHE A 409 20.68 -8.60 -18.95
CA PHE A 409 20.04 -9.56 -19.83
C PHE A 409 19.84 -10.91 -19.13
N SER A 410 20.86 -11.41 -18.42
CA SER A 410 20.76 -12.64 -17.64
C SER A 410 19.70 -12.52 -16.55
N ILE A 411 19.66 -11.41 -15.81
CA ILE A 411 18.69 -11.17 -14.74
C ILE A 411 17.26 -11.17 -15.30
N ILE A 412 16.99 -10.44 -16.40
CA ILE A 412 15.66 -10.36 -17.01
C ILE A 412 15.19 -11.76 -17.47
N ARG A 413 16.11 -12.56 -18.01
CA ARG A 413 15.84 -13.93 -18.48
C ARG A 413 15.64 -14.90 -17.32
N ASP A 414 16.62 -14.99 -16.41
CA ASP A 414 16.70 -16.02 -15.37
C ASP A 414 15.63 -15.79 -14.29
N LEU A 415 15.34 -14.53 -13.93
CA LEU A 415 14.27 -14.16 -13.00
C LEU A 415 12.90 -14.00 -13.67
N ASN A 416 12.81 -14.15 -15.01
CA ASN A 416 11.60 -13.91 -15.79
C ASN A 416 10.95 -12.53 -15.51
N LEU A 417 11.75 -11.47 -15.35
CA LEU A 417 11.24 -10.14 -14.99
C LEU A 417 10.20 -9.62 -15.97
N HIS A 418 10.41 -9.87 -17.26
CA HIS A 418 9.49 -9.50 -18.34
C HIS A 418 8.08 -10.14 -18.24
N ARG A 419 7.91 -11.19 -17.42
CA ARG A 419 6.60 -11.82 -17.15
C ARG A 419 5.97 -11.36 -15.85
N GLN A 420 6.79 -11.01 -14.86
CA GLN A 420 6.34 -10.61 -13.52
C GLN A 420 6.09 -9.11 -13.42
N ASN A 421 6.69 -8.32 -14.30
CA ASN A 421 6.68 -6.86 -14.30
C ASN A 421 6.39 -6.32 -15.70
N HIS A 422 5.89 -5.09 -15.76
CA HIS A 422 5.73 -4.37 -17.02
C HIS A 422 7.04 -3.64 -17.35
N MET A 423 7.75 -4.10 -18.39
CA MET A 423 9.05 -3.54 -18.74
C MET A 423 8.94 -2.53 -19.87
N ILE A 424 9.53 -1.36 -19.68
CA ILE A 424 9.68 -0.33 -20.70
C ILE A 424 11.18 -0.05 -20.83
N PHE A 425 11.65 0.05 -22.06
CA PHE A 425 13.03 0.36 -22.39
C PHE A 425 13.06 1.60 -23.27
N SER A 426 14.10 2.42 -23.17
CA SER A 426 14.35 3.45 -24.17
C SER A 426 15.80 3.46 -24.65
N CYS A 427 15.94 3.74 -25.94
CA CYS A 427 17.23 3.83 -26.60
C CYS A 427 17.26 5.03 -27.55
N THR A 428 18.41 5.71 -27.61
CA THR A 428 18.63 6.77 -28.58
C THR A 428 19.01 6.18 -29.94
N THR A 429 18.26 6.54 -30.97
CA THR A 429 18.50 6.07 -32.35
C THR A 429 18.16 7.18 -33.31
N ARG A 430 19.05 7.48 -34.26
CA ARG A 430 18.77 8.44 -35.34
C ARG A 430 18.12 7.75 -36.52
N GLU A 431 17.42 8.53 -37.30
CA GLU A 431 16.79 8.05 -38.53
C GLU A 431 17.86 7.50 -39.51
N GLY A 432 17.73 6.24 -39.90
CA GLY A 432 18.67 5.56 -40.80
C GLY A 432 19.88 4.89 -40.13
N GLU A 433 20.04 5.02 -38.80
CA GLU A 433 21.03 4.24 -38.06
C GLU A 433 20.49 2.85 -37.69
N GLU A 434 21.35 1.83 -37.78
CA GLU A 434 21.00 0.51 -37.25
C GLU A 434 20.96 0.55 -35.72
N LEU A 435 19.95 -0.11 -35.15
CA LEU A 435 19.85 -0.31 -33.71
C LEU A 435 21.11 -0.99 -33.18
N ASN A 436 21.60 -0.54 -32.02
CA ASN A 436 22.69 -1.21 -31.31
C ASN A 436 22.38 -2.71 -31.13
N GLN A 437 23.39 -3.57 -31.30
CA GLN A 437 23.29 -5.02 -31.15
C GLN A 437 22.64 -5.42 -29.82
N ASN A 438 22.94 -4.69 -28.73
CA ASN A 438 22.35 -4.91 -27.41
C ASN A 438 20.83 -4.68 -27.40
N SER A 439 20.35 -3.58 -28.00
CA SER A 439 18.93 -3.28 -28.11
C SER A 439 18.19 -4.30 -28.99
N GLN A 440 18.80 -4.71 -30.11
CA GLN A 440 18.24 -5.75 -30.98
C GLN A 440 18.12 -7.09 -30.25
N LEU A 441 19.12 -7.46 -29.43
CA LEU A 441 19.10 -8.70 -28.65
C LEU A 441 17.93 -8.73 -27.66
N LEU A 442 17.68 -7.62 -26.94
CA LEU A 442 16.54 -7.50 -26.03
C LEU A 442 15.21 -7.63 -26.78
N MET A 443 15.07 -6.91 -27.89
CA MET A 443 13.83 -6.91 -28.68
C MET A 443 13.49 -8.31 -29.20
N ASN A 444 14.47 -9.01 -29.76
CA ASN A 444 14.28 -10.34 -30.34
C ASN A 444 14.06 -11.42 -29.29
N HIS A 445 14.69 -11.32 -28.11
CA HIS A 445 14.58 -12.35 -27.08
C HIS A 445 13.32 -12.22 -26.22
N PHE A 446 12.88 -10.99 -25.95
CA PHE A 446 11.74 -10.71 -25.08
C PHE A 446 10.48 -10.27 -25.82
N ASN A 447 10.46 -10.37 -27.16
CA ASN A 447 9.35 -9.98 -28.04
C ASN A 447 8.87 -8.54 -27.74
N CYS A 448 9.82 -7.60 -27.61
CA CYS A 448 9.47 -6.22 -27.29
C CYS A 448 8.66 -5.58 -28.43
N LEU A 449 7.60 -4.87 -28.08
CA LEU A 449 6.89 -4.00 -29.02
C LEU A 449 7.67 -2.70 -29.18
N SER A 450 8.06 -2.36 -30.41
CA SER A 450 8.80 -1.14 -30.70
C SER A 450 7.87 0.04 -30.96
N PHE A 451 8.19 1.18 -30.38
CA PHE A 451 7.52 2.45 -30.62
C PHE A 451 8.56 3.53 -30.94
N THR A 452 8.53 4.08 -32.16
CA THR A 452 9.51 5.07 -32.62
C THR A 452 8.92 6.46 -32.60
N LEU A 453 9.53 7.34 -31.80
CA LEU A 453 9.26 8.77 -31.77
C LEU A 453 9.96 9.47 -32.94
N ARG A 454 9.21 10.30 -33.65
CA ARG A 454 9.73 11.05 -34.80
C ARG A 454 10.53 12.28 -34.33
N PRO A 455 11.64 12.62 -34.99
CA PRO A 455 12.35 13.86 -34.70
C PRO A 455 11.53 15.07 -35.15
N LEU A 456 11.75 16.23 -34.51
CA LEU A 456 10.97 17.45 -34.77
C LEU A 456 11.03 17.88 -36.25
N ARG A 457 12.19 17.69 -36.89
CA ARG A 457 12.40 18.01 -38.32
C ARG A 457 11.57 17.16 -39.30
N ALA A 458 10.99 16.05 -38.86
CA ALA A 458 10.08 15.25 -39.68
C ALA A 458 8.65 15.83 -39.68
N ASN A 459 8.31 16.67 -38.70
CA ASN A 459 7.00 17.29 -38.53
C ASN A 459 7.08 18.82 -38.75
N LYS A 460 7.74 19.28 -39.81
CA LYS A 460 7.95 20.73 -40.07
C LYS A 460 6.66 21.52 -40.18
N ASP A 461 5.59 20.88 -40.61
CA ASP A 461 4.29 21.53 -40.78
C ASP A 461 3.57 21.80 -39.46
N GLU A 462 3.89 21.05 -38.40
CA GLU A 462 3.34 21.24 -37.05
C GLU A 462 4.09 22.32 -36.26
N ILE A 463 5.33 22.65 -36.62
CA ILE A 463 6.19 23.61 -35.91
C ILE A 463 5.48 24.96 -35.60
N PRO A 464 4.73 25.58 -36.52
CA PRO A 464 4.02 26.84 -36.23
C PRO A 464 2.97 26.69 -35.13
N ASP A 465 2.19 25.61 -35.17
CA ASP A 465 1.14 25.34 -34.19
C ASP A 465 1.76 25.03 -32.82
N LEU A 466 2.83 24.21 -32.80
CA LEU A 466 3.63 23.92 -31.61
C LEU A 466 4.17 25.21 -30.98
N ALA A 467 4.70 26.13 -31.80
CA ALA A 467 5.25 27.40 -31.34
C ALA A 467 4.17 28.29 -30.71
N ASN A 468 3.02 28.42 -31.36
CA ASN A 468 1.91 29.24 -30.89
C ASN A 468 1.29 28.71 -29.58
N LEU A 469 1.08 27.38 -29.50
CA LEU A 469 0.60 26.74 -28.27
C LEU A 469 1.57 26.97 -27.11
N TYR A 470 2.88 26.86 -27.37
CA TYR A 470 3.88 27.07 -26.34
C TYR A 470 4.00 28.54 -25.92
N ILE A 471 3.90 29.50 -26.85
CA ILE A 471 3.82 30.94 -26.55
C ILE A 471 2.60 31.25 -25.68
N SER A 472 1.43 30.68 -26.00
CA SER A 472 0.22 30.84 -25.19
C SER A 472 0.43 30.37 -23.75
N ASN A 473 1.10 29.23 -23.57
CA ASN A 473 1.46 28.72 -22.24
C ASN A 473 2.44 29.66 -21.50
N LEU A 474 3.46 30.18 -22.18
CA LEU A 474 4.43 31.11 -21.60
C LEU A 474 3.81 32.45 -21.22
N ASN A 475 2.86 32.98 -22.01
CA ASN A 475 2.11 34.19 -21.66
C ASN A 475 1.38 34.03 -20.32
N MET A 476 0.76 32.87 -20.10
CA MET A 476 0.08 32.55 -18.84
C MET A 476 1.06 32.48 -17.65
N GLN A 477 2.25 31.91 -17.86
CA GLN A 477 3.25 31.72 -16.80
C GLN A 477 4.02 33.00 -16.45
N LEU A 478 4.34 33.83 -17.45
CA LEU A 478 5.23 34.99 -17.31
C LEU A 478 4.50 36.33 -17.37
N ALA A 479 3.16 36.31 -17.41
CA ALA A 479 2.30 37.49 -17.46
C ALA A 479 2.71 38.48 -18.57
N ARG A 480 2.89 37.97 -19.80
CA ARG A 480 3.17 38.75 -21.01
C ARG A 480 2.08 38.53 -22.05
N GLU A 481 2.07 39.35 -23.09
CA GLU A 481 1.05 39.39 -24.14
C GLU A 481 1.68 39.24 -25.54
N ILE A 482 2.54 38.24 -25.73
CA ILE A 482 3.14 37.94 -27.04
C ILE A 482 2.11 37.16 -27.88
N VAL A 483 1.71 37.71 -29.02
CA VAL A 483 0.65 37.18 -29.89
C VAL A 483 1.14 36.00 -30.73
N GLY A 484 2.40 36.00 -31.16
CA GLY A 484 2.96 34.93 -31.99
C GLY A 484 4.30 35.29 -32.63
N LEU A 485 4.59 34.66 -33.77
CA LEU A 485 5.82 34.86 -34.54
C LEU A 485 5.55 35.58 -35.86
N GLU A 486 6.53 36.34 -36.35
CA GLU A 486 6.49 36.86 -37.73
C GLU A 486 6.56 35.73 -38.77
N PRO A 487 5.94 35.86 -39.96
CA PRO A 487 5.98 34.82 -41.00
C PRO A 487 7.39 34.37 -41.40
N GLU A 488 8.33 35.32 -41.47
CA GLU A 488 9.75 35.07 -41.73
C GLU A 488 10.41 34.28 -40.59
N ALA A 489 10.05 34.59 -39.34
CA ALA A 489 10.52 33.87 -38.16
C ALA A 489 10.03 32.40 -38.17
N VAL A 490 8.77 32.17 -38.54
CA VAL A 490 8.22 30.82 -38.71
C VAL A 490 8.98 30.04 -39.78
N SER A 491 9.29 30.69 -40.90
CA SER A 491 10.03 30.06 -42.01
C SER A 491 11.44 29.61 -41.55
N LEU A 492 12.15 30.46 -40.80
CA LEU A 492 13.45 30.13 -40.21
C LEU A 492 13.37 28.93 -39.25
N LEU A 493 12.33 28.85 -38.41
CA LEU A 493 12.13 27.71 -37.51
C LEU A 493 11.82 26.41 -38.27
N LYS A 494 11.12 26.46 -39.40
CA LYS A 494 10.84 25.29 -40.26
C LYS A 494 12.08 24.77 -41.00
N GLU A 495 12.96 25.67 -41.41
CA GLU A 495 14.18 25.33 -42.15
C GLU A 495 15.28 24.76 -41.25
N TYR A 496 15.27 25.11 -39.96
CA TYR A 496 16.27 24.63 -39.01
C TYR A 496 16.19 23.11 -38.78
N GLY A 497 17.37 22.48 -38.61
CA GLY A 497 17.49 21.02 -38.50
C GLY A 497 17.12 20.41 -37.14
N TRP A 498 17.01 21.24 -36.09
CA TRP A 498 16.67 20.83 -34.71
C TRP A 498 17.47 19.62 -34.18
N PRO A 499 18.81 19.69 -34.11
CA PRO A 499 19.64 18.58 -33.63
C PRO A 499 19.34 18.13 -32.19
N GLY A 500 18.79 19.01 -31.34
CA GLY A 500 18.32 18.67 -30.00
C GLY A 500 16.80 18.50 -29.87
N ASN A 501 16.11 18.30 -31.00
CA ASN A 501 14.66 18.09 -31.12
C ASN A 501 13.84 19.06 -30.25
N TYR A 502 12.81 18.56 -29.56
CA TYR A 502 11.87 19.37 -28.79
C TYR A 502 12.50 19.99 -27.55
N ASN A 503 13.53 19.37 -26.96
CA ASN A 503 14.26 19.96 -25.83
C ASN A 503 14.98 21.25 -26.25
N GLN A 504 15.64 21.23 -27.41
CA GLN A 504 16.25 22.43 -27.98
C GLN A 504 15.17 23.45 -28.38
N PHE A 505 14.10 23.01 -29.04
CA PHE A 505 12.98 23.86 -29.43
C PHE A 505 12.38 24.61 -28.24
N LYS A 506 12.05 23.90 -27.16
CA LYS A 506 11.51 24.47 -25.92
C LYS A 506 12.44 25.55 -25.37
N ARG A 507 13.74 25.25 -25.20
CA ARG A 507 14.73 26.20 -24.69
C ARG A 507 14.81 27.45 -25.56
N ILE A 508 14.93 27.28 -26.87
CA ILE A 508 15.04 28.38 -27.83
C ILE A 508 13.78 29.24 -27.78
N MET A 509 12.60 28.64 -27.77
CA MET A 509 11.33 29.39 -27.68
C MET A 509 11.21 30.16 -26.35
N THR A 510 11.62 29.57 -25.22
CA THR A 510 11.65 30.28 -23.93
C THR A 510 12.60 31.48 -23.97
N GLU A 511 13.79 31.32 -24.56
CA GLU A 511 14.77 32.41 -24.68
C GLU A 511 14.26 33.50 -25.62
N LEU A 512 13.69 33.15 -26.78
CA LEU A 512 13.07 34.08 -27.72
C LEU A 512 11.94 34.87 -27.05
N PHE A 513 11.09 34.20 -26.28
CA PHE A 513 10.01 34.83 -25.53
C PHE A 513 10.55 35.82 -24.48
N ALA A 514 11.62 35.46 -23.77
CA ALA A 514 12.22 36.30 -22.74
C ALA A 514 12.84 37.59 -23.30
N ILE A 515 13.55 37.48 -24.44
CA ILE A 515 14.22 38.61 -25.11
C ILE A 515 13.29 39.45 -25.99
N THR A 516 12.02 39.05 -26.14
CA THR A 516 11.06 39.77 -26.98
C THR A 516 10.31 40.81 -26.15
N ASP A 517 10.42 42.05 -26.60
CA ASP A 517 9.82 43.26 -26.03
C ASP A 517 8.65 43.79 -26.88
N THR A 518 8.30 43.07 -27.95
CA THR A 518 7.17 43.37 -28.85
C THR A 518 6.09 42.29 -28.82
N SER A 519 4.89 42.59 -29.33
CA SER A 519 3.79 41.61 -29.42
C SER A 519 4.08 40.45 -30.37
N TYR A 520 5.08 40.54 -31.25
CA TYR A 520 5.50 39.45 -32.13
C TYR A 520 7.00 39.16 -31.94
N ILE A 521 7.38 37.88 -31.99
CA ILE A 521 8.78 37.45 -32.03
C ILE A 521 9.33 37.72 -33.43
N ARG A 522 10.35 38.59 -33.49
CA ARG A 522 10.93 39.05 -34.75
C ARG A 522 11.85 38.02 -35.41
N ALA A 523 11.86 37.98 -36.74
CA ALA A 523 12.74 37.10 -37.52
C ALA A 523 14.23 37.33 -37.21
N ALA A 524 14.64 38.58 -37.00
CA ALA A 524 16.01 38.92 -36.63
C ALA A 524 16.47 38.30 -35.29
N SER A 525 15.56 38.22 -34.30
CA SER A 525 15.83 37.59 -33.01
C SER A 525 15.98 36.08 -33.14
N VAL A 526 15.12 35.45 -33.94
CA VAL A 526 15.19 34.01 -34.25
C VAL A 526 16.47 33.67 -34.98
N SER A 527 16.78 34.37 -36.06
CA SER A 527 18.00 34.17 -36.85
C SER A 527 19.27 34.27 -35.99
N ARG A 528 19.38 35.33 -35.18
CA ARG A 528 20.52 35.53 -34.28
C ARG A 528 20.71 34.38 -33.30
N LEU A 529 19.62 33.85 -32.73
CA LEU A 529 19.70 32.77 -31.75
C LEU A 529 20.04 31.43 -32.43
N LEU A 530 19.39 31.11 -33.55
CA LEU A 530 19.70 29.90 -34.32
C LEU A 530 21.15 29.88 -34.86
N LEU A 531 21.70 31.04 -35.25
CA LEU A 531 23.11 31.15 -35.65
C LEU A 531 24.09 30.87 -34.50
N ARG A 532 23.73 31.23 -33.27
CA ARG A 532 24.53 30.93 -32.06
C ARG A 532 24.49 29.44 -31.70
N GLU A 533 23.43 28.75 -32.08
CA GLU A 533 23.20 27.32 -31.83
C GLU A 533 23.84 26.40 -32.85
N GLN A 534 24.13 26.92 -34.05
CA GLN A 534 25.04 26.23 -34.95
C GLN A 534 26.35 26.07 -34.21
N PRO A 535 26.87 24.83 -34.07
CA PRO A 535 28.19 24.67 -33.50
C PRO A 535 29.10 25.56 -34.33
N THR A 536 29.81 26.49 -33.67
CA THR A 536 31.09 26.94 -34.22
C THR A 536 31.80 25.63 -34.50
N ILE A 537 31.89 25.25 -35.77
CA ILE A 537 32.74 24.14 -36.14
C ILE A 537 34.08 24.63 -35.60
N LEU A 538 34.54 24.05 -34.50
CA LEU A 538 35.96 23.92 -34.23
C LEU A 538 36.44 22.99 -35.35
N SER A 539 36.44 23.53 -36.57
CA SER A 539 37.18 23.01 -37.69
C SER A 539 38.59 23.05 -37.15
N GLY A 540 39.14 21.90 -36.79
CA GLY A 540 40.58 21.82 -36.57
C GLY A 540 41.22 22.43 -37.81
N ASP A 541 41.90 23.57 -37.62
CA ASP A 541 42.73 24.31 -38.59
C ASP A 541 42.45 23.98 -40.07
N GLY A 542 41.19 24.14 -40.48
CA GLY A 542 40.70 23.80 -41.80
C GLY A 542 40.21 25.06 -42.48
N ILE A 543 40.95 25.51 -43.50
CA ILE A 543 40.63 26.69 -44.30
C ILE A 543 39.21 26.52 -44.88
N PRO A 544 38.31 27.51 -44.75
CA PRO A 544 37.06 27.50 -45.49
C PRO A 544 37.37 27.65 -46.98
N LEU A 545 37.34 26.52 -47.71
CA LEU A 545 37.50 26.52 -49.16
C LEU A 545 36.15 26.86 -49.81
N ASP A 546 36.13 27.94 -50.61
CA ASP A 546 34.97 28.32 -51.42
C ASP A 546 34.91 27.44 -52.68
N LEU A 547 34.09 26.39 -52.63
CA LEU A 547 33.95 25.40 -53.71
C LEU A 547 33.20 25.91 -54.95
N ASN A 548 32.73 27.17 -54.94
CA ASN A 548 32.11 27.80 -56.12
C ASN A 548 33.14 28.41 -57.09
N ARG A 549 34.43 28.32 -56.77
CA ARG A 549 35.54 28.86 -57.57
C ARG A 549 36.19 27.80 -58.45
N THR A 550 36.99 28.24 -59.41
CA THR A 550 37.73 27.31 -60.28
C THR A 550 38.78 26.53 -59.49
N LEU A 551 39.12 25.33 -59.95
CA LEU A 551 40.14 24.49 -59.32
C LEU A 551 41.50 25.20 -59.19
N GLU A 552 41.82 26.10 -60.13
CA GLU A 552 43.06 26.89 -60.08
C GLU A 552 43.05 27.91 -58.94
N GLU A 553 41.93 28.60 -58.71
CA GLU A 553 41.77 29.57 -57.61
C GLU A 553 41.79 28.88 -56.24
N ILE A 554 41.11 27.74 -56.11
CA ILE A 554 41.10 26.94 -54.88
C ILE A 554 42.52 26.44 -54.56
N ASN A 555 43.25 25.93 -55.56
CA ASN A 555 44.63 25.50 -55.38
C ASN A 555 45.55 26.67 -54.97
N LEU A 556 45.32 27.87 -55.50
CA LEU A 556 46.11 29.04 -55.20
C LEU A 556 45.89 29.55 -53.76
N ASP A 557 44.66 29.50 -53.25
CA ASP A 557 44.34 29.82 -51.87
C ASP A 557 45.02 28.84 -50.90
N ILE A 558 45.04 27.54 -51.23
CA ILE A 558 45.77 26.51 -50.48
C ILE A 558 47.28 26.78 -50.48
N VAL A 559 47.86 27.10 -51.65
CA VAL A 559 49.29 27.38 -51.79
C VAL A 559 49.69 28.62 -50.99
N ARG A 560 48.90 29.70 -51.02
CA ARG A 560 49.17 30.92 -50.24
C ARG A 560 49.10 30.67 -48.75
N HIS A 561 48.13 29.88 -48.30
CA HIS A 561 47.98 29.56 -46.89
C HIS A 561 49.15 28.74 -46.36
N VAL A 562 49.51 27.65 -47.05
CA VAL A 562 50.67 26.81 -46.66
C VAL A 562 51.97 27.60 -46.71
N LEU A 563 52.13 28.51 -47.69
CA LEU A 563 53.29 29.40 -47.74
C LEU A 563 53.34 30.37 -46.55
N SER A 564 52.19 30.85 -46.06
CA SER A 564 52.09 31.73 -44.89
C SER A 564 52.44 31.00 -43.59
N GLU A 565 51.97 29.75 -43.41
CA GLU A 565 52.29 28.93 -42.25
C GLU A 565 53.78 28.58 -42.20
N GLU A 566 54.37 28.27 -43.35
CA GLU A 566 55.81 27.99 -43.49
C GLU A 566 56.67 29.28 -43.54
N LYS A 567 56.11 30.44 -43.16
CA LYS A 567 56.77 31.75 -43.08
C LYS A 567 57.53 32.13 -44.37
N GLY A 568 56.97 31.82 -45.54
CA GLY A 568 57.55 32.13 -46.84
C GLY A 568 58.57 31.11 -47.36
N ASN A 569 58.80 29.99 -46.67
CA ASN A 569 59.74 28.97 -47.13
C ASN A 569 59.13 28.07 -48.21
N GLN A 570 59.36 28.43 -49.48
CA GLN A 570 58.84 27.70 -50.65
C GLN A 570 59.28 26.24 -50.72
N SER A 571 60.45 25.87 -50.16
CA SER A 571 60.93 24.48 -50.21
C SER A 571 60.20 23.58 -49.20
N GLN A 572 59.92 24.11 -48.00
CA GLN A 572 59.09 23.44 -46.98
C GLN A 572 57.64 23.33 -47.46
N ALA A 573 57.08 24.42 -47.99
CA ALA A 573 55.71 24.45 -48.50
C ALA A 573 55.48 23.47 -49.66
N ALA A 574 56.40 23.40 -50.63
CA ALA A 574 56.32 22.44 -51.74
C ALA A 574 56.39 20.99 -51.26
N LYS A 575 57.26 20.70 -50.29
CA LYS A 575 57.38 19.36 -49.67
C LYS A 575 56.10 18.96 -48.92
N ARG A 576 55.49 19.90 -48.18
CA ARG A 576 54.24 19.68 -47.45
C ARG A 576 53.04 19.44 -48.37
N LEU A 577 53.02 20.11 -49.52
CA LEU A 577 52.00 19.94 -50.56
C LEU A 577 52.26 18.73 -51.49
N GLY A 578 53.38 18.03 -51.33
CA GLY A 578 53.72 16.87 -52.17
C GLY A 578 54.06 17.21 -53.63
N ILE A 579 54.43 18.47 -53.91
CA ILE A 579 54.74 18.94 -55.27
C ILE A 579 56.20 19.40 -55.42
N SER A 580 56.68 19.50 -56.66
CA SER A 580 58.03 20.04 -56.92
C SER A 580 58.07 21.55 -56.65
N ARG A 581 59.24 22.07 -56.23
CA ARG A 581 59.44 23.53 -56.03
C ARG A 581 59.15 24.34 -57.30
N THR A 582 59.44 23.78 -58.48
CA THR A 582 59.12 24.36 -59.79
C THR A 582 57.61 24.42 -60.06
N THR A 583 56.84 23.44 -59.58
CA THR A 583 55.36 23.43 -59.69
C THR A 583 54.74 24.51 -58.80
N LEU A 584 55.21 24.63 -57.55
CA LEU A 584 54.77 25.67 -56.61
C LEU A 584 55.06 27.08 -57.17
N TRP A 585 56.24 27.28 -57.78
CA TRP A 585 56.60 28.55 -58.42
C TRP A 585 55.70 28.87 -59.62
N ARG A 586 55.36 27.88 -60.45
CA ARG A 586 54.45 28.07 -61.60
C ARG A 586 53.03 28.44 -61.15
N MET A 587 52.55 27.85 -60.07
CA MET A 587 51.25 28.19 -59.46
C MET A 587 51.22 29.62 -58.89
N LEU A 588 52.36 30.12 -58.40
CA LEU A 588 52.49 31.51 -57.92
C LEU A 588 52.67 32.54 -59.05
N GLN A 589 53.15 32.12 -60.24
CA GLN A 589 53.47 32.98 -61.39
C GLN A 589 52.38 33.06 -62.45
N ASN A 590 51.37 32.20 -62.43
CA ASN A 590 50.19 32.31 -63.30
C ASN A 590 49.27 33.48 -62.90
N ILE A 591 49.87 34.65 -62.72
CA ILE A 591 49.23 35.94 -62.51
C ILE A 591 49.57 36.79 -63.75
N VAL A 592 48.76 36.63 -64.79
CA VAL A 592 48.36 37.72 -65.70
C VAL A 592 46.89 37.56 -65.99
#